data_AF-A0A3B9FXD7-F1
#
_entry.id   AF-A0A3B9FXD7-F1
#
_cell.length_a   1.000
_cell.length_b   1.000
_cell.length_c   1.000
_cell.angle_alpha   90.00
_cell.angle_beta   90.00
_cell.angle_gamma   90.00
#
_symmetry.space_group_name_H-M   'P 1'
#
loop_
_entity.id
_entity.type
_entity.pdbx_description
1 polymer ?
#
loop_
_entity_poly.entity_id
_entity_poly.type
_entity_poly.pdbx_seq_one_letter_code
_entity_poly.pdbx_strand_id
1 'polypeptide(L)'
;MKVLLIIPARFASTRLPGKPLALIGGLPMVVRVARQLQDVSGDKEVVIATDDERIVEAAAKHQIQAVMTGDHVSGTDRCAATASM
;
A
#
# COMPACT_ATOMS: atom_id res chain seq x y z
N MET A 1 12.71 -8.85 -17.58
CA MET A 1 12.64 -8.86 -16.10
C MET A 1 11.41 -8.06 -15.70
N LYS A 2 10.48 -8.64 -14.93
CA LYS A 2 9.29 -7.92 -14.43
C LYS A 2 9.70 -7.12 -13.18
N VAL A 3 9.25 -5.87 -13.06
CA VAL A 3 9.49 -5.02 -11.88
C VAL A 3 8.14 -4.70 -11.25
N LEU A 4 8.02 -4.97 -9.95
CA LEU A 4 6.83 -4.69 -9.14
C LEU A 4 7.14 -3.59 -8.14
N LEU A 5 6.27 -2.60 -8.03
CA LEU A 5 6.37 -1.51 -7.04
C LEU A 5 5.44 -1.83 -5.86
N ILE A 6 6.02 -2.02 -4.67
CA ILE A 6 5.28 -2.43 -3.48
C ILE A 6 5.27 -1.29 -2.46
N ILE A 7 4.09 -0.95 -1.95
CA ILE A 7 3.87 0.02 -0.89
C ILE A 7 3.50 -0.75 0.40
N PRO A 8 4.46 -1.01 1.31
CA PRO A 8 4.14 -1.65 2.59
C PRO A 8 3.38 -0.67 3.49
N ALA A 9 2.18 -1.06 3.91
CA ALA A 9 1.32 -0.24 4.76
C ALA A 9 0.73 -1.07 5.91
N ARG A 10 0.92 -0.59 7.14
CA ARG A 10 0.27 -1.14 8.34
C ARG A 10 -0.56 -0.07 9.03
N PHE A 11 -1.70 -0.45 9.59
CA PHE A 11 -2.56 0.49 10.31
C PHE A 11 -1.92 0.95 11.63
N ALA A 12 -1.23 0.04 12.32
CA ALA A 12 -0.59 0.30 13.61
C ALA A 12 0.59 1.27 13.46
N SER A 13 0.37 2.53 13.82
CA SER A 13 1.38 3.56 13.92
C SER A 13 1.26 4.28 15.26
N THR A 14 2.35 4.28 16.03
CA THR A 14 2.38 4.86 17.39
C THR A 14 2.31 6.38 17.38
N ARG A 15 3.01 7.03 16.44
CA ARG A 15 3.09 8.51 16.37
C ARG A 15 1.95 9.15 15.58
N LEU A 16 1.31 8.40 14.69
CA LEU A 16 0.18 8.87 13.89
C LEU A 16 -0.79 7.70 13.64
N PRO A 17 -1.67 7.39 14.61
CA PRO A 17 -2.63 6.29 14.49
C PRO A 17 -3.44 6.36 13.19
N GLY A 18 -3.57 5.23 12.49
CA GLY A 18 -4.29 5.18 11.22
C GLY A 18 -3.63 5.96 10.08
N LYS A 19 -2.33 6.29 10.17
CA LYS A 19 -1.56 7.04 9.16
C LYS A 19 -1.89 6.68 7.70
N PRO A 20 -1.98 5.40 7.27
CA PRO A 20 -2.29 5.08 5.89
C PRO A 20 -3.63 5.65 5.38
N LEU A 21 -4.60 5.80 6.28
CA LEU A 21 -5.95 6.29 6.01
C LEU A 21 -6.13 7.78 6.31
N ALA A 22 -5.11 8.45 6.87
CA ALA A 22 -5.15 9.89 7.10
C ALA A 22 -5.34 10.62 5.75
N LEU A 23 -6.28 11.57 5.72
CA LEU A 23 -6.59 12.29 4.49
C LEU A 23 -5.55 13.38 4.20
N ILE A 24 -5.07 13.41 2.96
CA ILE A 24 -4.20 14.45 2.41
C ILE A 24 -4.84 14.94 1.12
N GLY A 25 -5.38 16.16 1.13
CA GLY A 25 -6.10 16.73 -0.02
C GLY A 25 -7.34 15.91 -0.40
N GLY A 26 -8.05 15.35 0.60
CA GLY A 26 -9.26 14.55 0.39
C GLY A 26 -9.04 13.09 0.01
N LEU A 27 -7.78 12.63 -0.14
CA LEU A 27 -7.44 11.24 -0.44
C LEU A 27 -6.74 10.57 0.75
N PRO A 28 -6.99 9.29 1.04
CA PRO A 28 -6.18 8.52 1.98
C PRO A 28 -4.70 8.59 1.59
N MET A 29 -3.82 8.79 2.57
CA MET A 29 -2.38 8.96 2.36
C MET A 29 -1.79 7.84 1.49
N VAL A 30 -2.14 6.57 1.77
CA VAL A 30 -1.60 5.42 1.03
C VAL A 30 -2.07 5.38 -0.43
N VAL A 31 -3.32 5.80 -0.68
CA VAL A 31 -3.88 5.93 -2.03
C VAL A 31 -3.18 7.04 -2.81
N ARG A 32 -2.88 8.16 -2.15
CA ARG A 32 -2.13 9.27 -2.76
C ARG A 32 -0.73 8.82 -3.19
N VAL A 33 -0.04 8.00 -2.38
CA VAL A 33 1.26 7.42 -2.75
C VAL A 33 1.12 6.48 -3.95
N ALA A 34 0.11 5.61 -3.95
CA ALA A 34 -0.10 4.68 -5.06
C ALA A 34 -0.38 5.39 -6.40
N ARG A 35 -1.19 6.46 -6.39
CA ARG A 35 -1.44 7.27 -7.59
C ARG A 35 -0.17 7.92 -8.13
N GLN A 36 0.64 8.53 -7.24
CA GLN A 36 1.91 9.12 -7.65
C GLN A 36 2.87 8.08 -8.25
N LEU A 37 2.86 6.85 -7.73
CA LEU A 37 3.65 5.77 -8.32
C LEU A 37 3.11 5.34 -9.67
N GLN A 38 1.78 5.23 -9.85
CA GLN A 38 1.16 4.91 -11.14
C GLN A 38 1.49 5.96 -12.23
N ASP A 39 1.60 7.23 -11.87
CA ASP A 39 1.96 8.31 -12.81
C ASP A 39 3.39 8.18 -13.34
N VAL A 40 4.29 7.54 -12.59
CA VAL A 40 5.73 7.43 -12.93
C VAL A 40 6.19 5.98 -13.18
N SER A 41 5.31 5.00 -13.01
CA SER A 41 5.66 3.57 -13.07
C SER A 41 5.95 3.09 -14.48
N GLY A 42 5.37 3.73 -15.50
CA GLY A 42 5.28 3.16 -16.86
C GLY A 42 4.51 1.83 -16.79
N ASP A 43 5.03 0.80 -17.43
CA ASP A 43 4.39 -0.53 -17.47
C ASP A 43 4.56 -1.36 -16.18
N LYS A 44 5.09 -0.77 -15.10
CA LYS A 44 5.29 -1.48 -13.83
C LYS A 44 4.00 -1.51 -13.03
N GLU A 45 3.71 -2.67 -12.44
CA GLU A 45 2.58 -2.84 -11.51
C GLU A 45 2.86 -2.14 -10.17
N VAL A 46 1.83 -1.54 -9.58
CA VAL A 46 1.87 -0.89 -8.27
C VAL A 46 0.87 -1.58 -7.35
N VAL A 47 1.34 -2.07 -6.21
CA VAL A 47 0.51 -2.77 -5.23
C VAL A 47 0.74 -2.27 -3.80
N ILE A 48 -0.34 -2.11 -3.04
CA ILE A 48 -0.28 -1.89 -1.59
C ILE A 48 -0.26 -3.24 -0.90
N ALA A 49 0.76 -3.50 -0.08
CA ALA A 49 0.84 -4.69 0.76
C ALA A 49 0.43 -4.32 2.19
N THR A 50 -0.64 -4.92 2.72
CA THR A 50 -1.21 -4.52 4.01
C THR A 50 -1.77 -5.68 4.80
N ASP A 51 -1.83 -5.53 6.13
CA ASP A 51 -2.38 -6.48 7.11
C ASP A 51 -3.75 -6.03 7.61
N ASP A 52 -4.33 -4.99 7.01
CA ASP A 52 -5.54 -4.34 7.51
C ASP A 52 -6.59 -4.17 6.40
N GLU A 53 -7.76 -4.77 6.60
CA GLU A 53 -8.87 -4.74 5.63
C GLU A 53 -9.34 -3.32 5.31
N ARG A 54 -9.26 -2.38 6.26
CA ARG A 54 -9.67 -0.98 6.04
C ARG A 54 -8.80 -0.30 4.99
N ILE A 55 -7.52 -0.70 4.90
CA ILE A 55 -6.59 -0.20 3.87
C ILE A 55 -6.93 -0.80 2.51
N VAL A 56 -7.29 -2.08 2.44
CA VAL A 56 -7.75 -2.74 1.21
C VAL A 56 -9.04 -2.09 0.71
N GLU A 57 -10.02 -1.86 1.57
CA GLU A 57 -11.27 -1.18 1.23
C GLU A 57 -11.04 0.25 0.70
N ALA A 58 -10.14 1.00 1.35
CA ALA A 58 -9.78 2.34 0.90
C ALA A 58 -9.10 2.29 -0.48
N ALA A 59 -8.19 1.34 -0.72
CA ALA A 59 -7.56 1.16 -2.02
C ALA A 59 -8.59 0.81 -3.11
N ALA A 60 -9.50 -0.13 -2.82
CA ALA A 60 -10.55 -0.56 -3.75
C ALA A 60 -11.48 0.59 -4.17
N LYS A 61 -11.89 1.46 -3.24
CA LYS A 61 -12.69 2.67 -3.53
C LYS A 61 -12.02 3.63 -4.51
N HIS A 62 -10.70 3.53 -4.65
CA HIS A 62 -9.90 4.36 -5.55
C HIS A 62 -9.26 3.58 -6.69
N GLN A 63 -9.71 2.35 -6.94
CA GLN A 63 -9.21 1.46 -8.02
C GLN A 63 -7.69 1.21 -7.93
N ILE A 64 -7.16 1.18 -6.71
CA ILE A 64 -5.76 0.84 -6.43
C ILE A 64 -5.69 -0.62 -6.00
N GLN A 65 -4.73 -1.37 -6.57
CA GLN A 65 -4.48 -2.75 -6.18
C GLN A 65 -3.89 -2.81 -4.77
N ALA A 66 -4.50 -3.63 -3.92
CA ALA A 66 -4.00 -3.93 -2.59
C ALA A 66 -4.12 -5.44 -2.31
N VAL A 67 -3.17 -5.98 -1.56
CA VAL A 67 -3.17 -7.37 -1.14
C VAL A 67 -2.98 -7.49 0.36
N MET A 68 -3.65 -8.51 0.91
CA MET A 68 -3.50 -8.89 2.30
C MET A 68 -2.19 -9.65 2.51
N THR A 69 -1.45 -9.25 3.54
CA THR A 69 -0.26 -9.90 4.07
C THR A 69 -0.48 -10.26 5.53
N GLY A 70 0.36 -11.11 6.09
CA GLY A 70 0.36 -11.36 7.53
C GLY A 70 0.89 -10.17 8.33
N ASP A 71 0.91 -10.32 9.67
CA ASP A 71 1.70 -9.44 10.51
C ASP A 71 3.19 -9.72 10.28
N HIS A 72 3.95 -8.65 10.09
CA HIS A 72 5.35 -8.70 9.72
C HIS A 72 6.15 -7.71 10.57
N VAL A 73 7.30 -8.16 11.06
CA VAL A 73 8.18 -7.37 11.94
C VAL A 73 8.67 -6.10 11.24
N SER A 74 8.95 -6.19 9.93
CA SER A 74 9.43 -5.07 9.12
C SER A 74 8.63 -4.85 7.84
N GLY A 75 8.80 -3.66 7.25
CA GLY A 75 8.27 -3.37 5.92
C GLY A 75 8.94 -4.21 4.82
N THR A 76 10.22 -4.55 4.99
CA THR A 76 10.96 -5.39 4.03
C THR A 76 10.39 -6.81 3.98
N ASP A 77 10.08 -7.41 5.13
CA ASP A 77 9.48 -8.75 5.20
C ASP A 77 8.12 -8.78 4.50
N ARG A 78 7.33 -7.72 4.68
CA ARG A 78 6.05 -7.54 4.00
C ARG A 78 6.20 -7.42 2.48
N CYS A 79 7.20 -6.67 2.02
CA CYS A 79 7.52 -6.62 0.59
C CYS A 79 7.92 -8.00 0.05
N ALA A 80 8.74 -8.75 0.80
CA ALA A 80 9.16 -10.10 0.40
C ALA A 80 7.98 -11.07 0.29
N ALA A 81 7.02 -11.01 1.22
CA ALA A 81 5.78 -11.81 1.18
C ALA A 81 4.87 -11.50 -0.02
N THR A 82 5.04 -10.32 -0.63
CA THR A 82 4.24 -9.84 -1.77
C THR A 82 4.97 -10.01 -3.11
N ALA A 83 6.28 -10.16 -3.10
CA ALA A 83 7.12 -10.14 -4.31
C ALA A 83 6.87 -11.31 -5.28
N SER A 84 6.18 -12.36 -4.84
CA SER A 84 5.86 -13.55 -5.66
C SER A 84 4.54 -13.46 -6.44
N MET A 85 3.89 -12.28 -6.46
CA MET A 85 2.68 -12.01 -7.26
C MET A 85 2.92 -11.93 -8.77
#